data_AF-A0A7T5E1S5-F1
#
_entry.id   AF-A0A7T5E1S5-F1
#
_cell.length_a   1.000
_cell.length_b   1.000
_cell.length_c   1.000
_cell.angle_alpha   90.00
_cell.angle_beta   90.00
_cell.angle_gamma   90.00
#
_symmetry.space_group_name_H-M   'P 1'
#
loop_
_entity.id
_entity.type
_entity.pdbx_description
1 polymer ?
#
loop_
_entity_poly.entity_id
_entity_poly.type
_entity_poly.pdbx_seq_one_letter_code
_entity_poly.pdbx_strand_id
1 'polypeptide(L)'
;MALLPRDCPPSEPRLRPRCCRPWRRWRWGLASLAAAGLCLVAVPSRAAERLIISYGALERTIPIADIEAFVATGHLTPQLQAYNRHFRLPQAQLDQARQVLATPAEMLRPVGIAQFLYTQQGERLLQELTRVVRTPARVGDFSALRAAIILGAVRVESGVTLLDVLRAYPLEAIRIDLAEGFAVASEINRAIFQSSQAVDLVQRLSRQEAEADPLTPAELDALHQLRQDSRIYGVNLISRNLPGLANPANLYLPQVSPGQVPPPQGFPLILISHGLGSNRHSYDYLANDLASAGFAVVAIDHAGSNDEQLMALLEGRTADVVPDEEFLRRPQEISLAIDSLKALQAHGSVLPVRFNFDRIGVVGQSFGGYTALALAGATFDLNTLHGECPPEVLTFNPSLLLQCQATNLVDPQQTLQDARVDSILAMNPVGSALFGPGGFQRVTIPVMVVSSAADTVAPAFPEQILPFTWLSTPERYLVLLGQGTHFSVIGDVEASDQPIALPPDIIGPRPDLAQEAMKILALAHFQMTLNQDERFRPMVQAAFVKAINGETYPLYLSTTLSTEALGSVLQP
;
A
#
# COMPACT_ATOMS: atom_id res chain seq x y z
N MET A 1 9.96 -65.30 9.04
CA MET A 1 10.77 -66.43 9.54
C MET A 1 11.61 -65.88 10.69
N ALA A 2 11.17 -66.06 11.94
CA ALA A 2 11.38 -67.23 12.81
C ALA A 2 12.59 -66.96 13.74
N LEU A 3 12.36 -66.63 15.03
CA LEU A 3 12.31 -67.55 16.20
C LEU A 3 13.75 -67.91 16.66
N LEU A 4 14.26 -67.76 17.89
CA LEU A 4 13.84 -68.07 19.29
C LEU A 4 15.14 -67.93 20.17
N PRO A 5 15.24 -68.34 21.47
CA PRO A 5 14.29 -68.65 22.57
C PRO A 5 14.65 -67.85 23.89
N ARG A 6 13.80 -67.63 24.91
CA ARG A 6 13.12 -68.50 25.90
C ARG A 6 14.04 -69.38 26.79
N ASP A 7 14.17 -69.06 28.09
CA ASP A 7 13.59 -69.82 29.23
C ASP A 7 14.29 -69.55 30.61
N CYS A 8 13.46 -69.36 31.65
CA CYS A 8 13.74 -69.46 33.12
C CYS A 8 13.95 -70.95 33.55
N PRO A 9 14.01 -71.43 34.84
CA PRO A 9 13.73 -70.88 36.21
C PRO A 9 14.70 -71.49 37.30
N PRO A 10 14.38 -71.90 38.57
CA PRO A 10 13.28 -71.63 39.54
C PRO A 10 13.71 -71.40 41.04
N SER A 11 12.71 -71.17 41.91
CA SER A 11 12.48 -71.74 43.27
C SER A 11 12.42 -70.80 44.50
N GLU A 12 11.19 -70.54 44.95
CA GLU A 12 10.80 -70.15 46.33
C GLU A 12 10.82 -71.37 47.29
N PRO A 13 10.74 -71.22 48.64
CA PRO A 13 9.41 -71.21 49.31
C PRO A 13 9.26 -70.44 50.66
N ARG A 14 8.05 -69.87 50.87
CA ARG A 14 7.20 -69.90 52.11
C ARG A 14 7.66 -69.12 53.37
N LEU A 15 6.82 -68.56 54.26
CA LEU A 15 5.37 -68.39 54.47
C LEU A 15 5.19 -67.31 55.59
N ARG A 16 4.11 -66.52 55.53
CA ARG A 16 3.71 -65.45 56.50
C ARG A 16 3.08 -66.03 57.80
N PRO A 17 2.80 -65.24 58.87
CA PRO A 17 1.56 -64.44 58.90
C PRO A 17 1.58 -63.09 59.67
N ARG A 18 0.80 -62.14 59.11
CA ARG A 18 -0.12 -61.18 59.77
C ARG A 18 0.39 -60.26 60.89
N CYS A 19 0.33 -58.95 60.60
CA CYS A 19 -0.51 -58.05 61.39
C CYS A 19 -1.00 -56.85 60.57
N CYS A 20 -2.28 -56.53 60.76
CA CYS A 20 -3.11 -55.62 59.98
C CYS A 20 -2.78 -54.13 60.22
N ARG A 21 -2.92 -53.29 59.18
CA ARG A 21 -3.69 -52.03 59.22
C ARG A 21 -3.90 -51.45 57.80
N PRO A 22 -5.00 -50.73 57.55
CA PRO A 22 -5.67 -50.72 56.26
C PRO A 22 -5.19 -49.63 55.31
N TRP A 23 -5.03 -50.03 54.04
CA TRP A 23 -5.12 -49.19 52.86
C TRP A 23 -6.51 -48.53 52.78
N ARG A 24 -6.64 -47.34 53.33
CA ARG A 24 -7.74 -46.41 53.03
C ARG A 24 -7.34 -45.04 53.56
N ARG A 25 -6.66 -44.23 52.73
CA ARG A 25 -6.62 -42.75 52.85
C ARG A 25 -5.84 -41.98 51.78
N TRP A 26 -5.29 -42.62 50.75
CA TRP A 26 -4.49 -41.92 49.73
C TRP A 26 -5.07 -42.01 48.31
N ARG A 27 -6.41 -41.97 48.17
CA ARG A 27 -7.10 -41.67 46.89
C ARG A 27 -7.81 -40.32 46.89
N TRP A 28 -7.69 -39.55 47.97
CA TRP A 28 -8.29 -38.21 48.11
C TRP A 28 -7.26 -37.08 48.13
N GLY A 29 -5.96 -37.36 47.97
CA GLY A 29 -4.91 -36.33 47.95
C GLY A 29 -4.51 -35.84 46.55
N LEU A 30 -4.70 -36.66 45.52
CA LEU A 30 -4.42 -36.29 44.11
C LEU A 30 -5.66 -35.73 43.39
N ALA A 31 -6.86 -35.96 43.91
CA ALA A 31 -8.07 -35.28 43.45
C ALA A 31 -8.15 -33.83 43.96
N SER A 32 -7.48 -33.49 45.07
CA SER A 32 -7.51 -32.14 45.64
C SER A 32 -6.59 -31.15 44.93
N LEU A 33 -5.49 -31.60 44.33
CA LEU A 33 -4.61 -30.74 43.52
C LEU A 33 -5.15 -30.57 42.09
N ALA A 34 -5.89 -31.55 41.56
CA ALA A 34 -6.65 -31.39 40.31
C ALA A 34 -7.92 -30.54 40.50
N ALA A 35 -8.56 -30.59 41.68
CA ALA A 35 -9.74 -29.75 41.98
C ALA A 35 -9.39 -28.33 42.45
N ALA A 36 -8.21 -28.10 43.04
CA ALA A 36 -7.73 -26.75 43.35
C ALA A 36 -7.21 -26.00 42.10
N GLY A 37 -6.81 -26.73 41.05
CA GLY A 37 -6.45 -26.16 39.75
C GLY A 37 -7.65 -25.83 38.83
N LEU A 38 -8.86 -26.32 39.14
CA LEU A 38 -10.06 -26.14 38.32
C LEU A 38 -11.03 -25.05 38.82
N CYS A 39 -10.66 -24.28 39.84
CA CYS A 39 -11.41 -23.12 40.32
C CYS A 39 -10.57 -21.84 40.40
N LEU A 40 -9.54 -21.70 39.56
CA LEU A 40 -9.32 -20.40 38.94
C LEU A 40 -10.36 -20.30 37.83
N VAL A 41 -11.61 -20.03 38.24
CA VAL A 41 -12.56 -19.39 37.33
C VAL A 41 -11.80 -18.17 36.84
N ALA A 42 -11.40 -18.17 35.57
CA ALA A 42 -11.02 -16.94 34.91
C ALA A 42 -12.21 -16.02 35.16
N VAL A 43 -12.06 -15.10 36.12
CA VAL A 43 -13.05 -14.04 36.31
C VAL A 43 -13.17 -13.46 34.90
N PRO A 44 -14.36 -13.47 34.28
CA PRO A 44 -14.50 -12.97 32.92
C PRO A 44 -13.82 -11.60 32.91
N SER A 45 -12.79 -11.44 32.08
CA SER A 45 -12.08 -10.17 31.98
C SER A 45 -13.16 -9.12 31.77
N ARG A 46 -13.35 -8.23 32.75
CA ARG A 46 -14.41 -7.24 32.64
C ARG A 46 -14.07 -6.38 31.45
N ALA A 47 -14.88 -6.50 30.41
CA ALA A 47 -14.89 -5.55 29.32
C ALA A 47 -15.03 -4.14 29.89
N ALA A 48 -14.51 -3.13 29.19
CA ALA A 48 -14.65 -1.76 29.64
C ALA A 48 -16.13 -1.44 29.89
N GLU A 49 -16.43 -0.96 31.10
CA GLU A 49 -17.77 -0.51 31.48
C GLU A 49 -17.91 1.00 31.31
N ARG A 50 -16.77 1.72 31.21
CA ARG A 50 -16.71 3.18 31.22
C ARG A 50 -15.56 3.74 30.38
N LEU A 51 -15.82 4.89 29.77
CA LEU A 51 -14.88 5.77 29.08
C LEU A 51 -14.50 6.92 30.01
N ILE A 52 -13.20 7.12 30.24
CA ILE A 52 -12.65 8.27 30.96
C ILE A 52 -12.13 9.26 29.92
N ILE A 53 -12.86 10.33 29.71
CA ILE A 53 -12.45 11.42 28.82
C ILE A 53 -11.63 12.42 29.63
N SER A 54 -10.40 12.69 29.20
CA SER A 54 -9.52 13.67 29.83
C SER A 54 -9.15 14.82 28.91
N TYR A 55 -9.17 16.05 29.43
CA TYR A 55 -8.70 17.26 28.76
C TYR A 55 -7.91 18.11 29.75
N GLY A 56 -6.57 18.11 29.63
CA GLY A 56 -5.69 18.70 30.64
C GLY A 56 -5.90 18.05 32.02
N ALA A 57 -6.20 18.86 33.04
CA ALA A 57 -6.47 18.39 34.40
C ALA A 57 -7.92 17.90 34.63
N LEU A 58 -8.82 18.07 33.67
CA LEU A 58 -10.22 17.70 33.80
C LEU A 58 -10.47 16.28 33.32
N GLU A 59 -11.23 15.51 34.10
CA GLU A 59 -11.65 14.16 33.74
C GLU A 59 -13.17 14.00 33.89
N ARG A 60 -13.78 13.28 32.95
CA ARG A 60 -15.19 12.90 32.97
C ARG A 60 -15.34 11.43 32.64
N THR A 61 -16.27 10.78 33.32
CA THR A 61 -16.57 9.36 33.10
C THR A 61 -17.91 9.23 32.42
N ILE A 62 -17.95 8.45 31.35
CA ILE A 62 -19.12 8.13 30.54
C ILE A 62 -19.28 6.61 30.53
N PRO A 63 -20.40 6.05 31.00
CA PRO A 63 -20.67 4.62 30.86
C PRO A 63 -20.70 4.21 29.38
N ILE A 64 -20.11 3.09 29.01
CA ILE A 64 -20.19 2.59 27.62
C ILE A 64 -21.65 2.28 27.24
N ALA A 65 -22.47 1.83 28.20
CA ALA A 65 -23.90 1.62 28.01
C ALA A 65 -24.66 2.88 27.54
N ASP A 66 -24.20 4.07 27.93
CA ASP A 66 -24.81 5.33 27.47
C ASP A 66 -24.48 5.62 26.01
N ILE A 67 -23.26 5.27 25.57
CA ILE A 67 -22.83 5.35 24.17
C ILE A 67 -23.61 4.34 23.33
N GLU A 68 -23.77 3.10 23.83
CA GLU A 68 -24.59 2.07 23.19
C GLU A 68 -26.05 2.53 23.03
N ALA A 69 -26.64 3.08 24.08
CA ALA A 69 -28.01 3.61 24.03
C ALA A 69 -28.14 4.75 23.02
N PHE A 70 -27.15 5.65 22.95
CA PHE A 70 -27.11 6.73 21.97
C PHE A 70 -27.02 6.20 20.53
N VAL A 71 -26.15 5.21 20.28
CA VAL A 71 -26.01 4.60 18.95
C VAL A 71 -27.29 3.86 18.54
N ALA A 72 -27.92 3.14 19.46
CA ALA A 72 -29.13 2.38 19.19
C ALA A 72 -30.35 3.29 18.94
N THR A 73 -30.55 4.31 19.79
CA THR A 73 -31.79 5.11 19.79
C THR A 73 -31.68 6.45 19.05
N GLY A 74 -30.47 6.97 18.85
CA GLY A 74 -30.24 8.34 18.36
C GLY A 74 -30.46 9.43 19.41
N HIS A 75 -30.83 9.07 20.64
CA HIS A 75 -31.12 10.02 21.71
C HIS A 75 -30.03 9.97 22.79
N LEU A 76 -29.62 11.14 23.27
CA LEU A 76 -28.68 11.24 24.39
C LEU A 76 -29.37 10.80 25.68
N THR A 77 -28.69 9.96 26.46
CA THR A 77 -29.12 9.65 27.84
C THR A 77 -29.14 10.93 28.71
N PRO A 78 -29.84 10.95 29.85
CA PRO A 78 -29.83 12.12 30.74
C PRO A 78 -28.42 12.58 31.14
N GLN A 79 -27.48 11.63 31.30
CA GLN A 79 -26.09 11.91 31.61
C GLN A 79 -25.35 12.52 30.41
N LEU A 80 -25.47 11.95 29.21
CA LEU A 80 -24.89 12.53 27.99
C LEU A 80 -25.50 13.90 27.66
N GLN A 81 -26.79 14.09 27.92
CA GLN A 81 -27.48 15.37 27.75
C GLN A 81 -27.00 16.42 28.75
N ALA A 82 -26.59 16.03 29.96
CA ALA A 82 -25.93 16.94 30.90
C ALA A 82 -24.59 17.45 30.35
N TYR A 83 -23.79 16.58 29.72
CA TYR A 83 -22.55 16.98 29.05
C TYR A 83 -22.82 17.86 27.82
N ASN A 84 -23.78 17.48 26.97
CA ASN A 84 -24.10 18.27 25.78
C ASN A 84 -24.66 19.66 26.11
N ARG A 85 -25.32 19.85 27.25
CA ARG A 85 -25.70 21.20 27.72
C ARG A 85 -24.51 22.13 27.94
N HIS A 86 -23.34 21.57 28.27
CA HIS A 86 -22.11 22.32 28.46
C HIS A 86 -21.39 22.58 27.13
N PHE A 87 -21.19 21.55 26.31
CA PHE A 87 -20.44 21.64 25.05
C PHE A 87 -21.27 22.17 23.87
N ARG A 88 -22.60 22.11 23.96
CA ARG A 88 -23.56 22.57 22.94
C ARG A 88 -23.25 22.04 21.54
N LEU A 89 -23.00 20.75 21.43
CA LEU A 89 -22.70 20.10 20.15
C LEU A 89 -23.93 20.20 19.23
N PRO A 90 -23.77 20.68 17.98
CA PRO A 90 -24.81 20.68 16.96
C PRO A 90 -25.33 19.27 16.68
N GLN A 91 -26.61 19.16 16.31
CA GLN A 91 -27.22 17.85 15.98
C GLN A 91 -26.45 17.11 14.89
N ALA A 92 -25.96 17.82 13.87
CA ALA A 92 -25.15 17.23 12.81
C ALA A 92 -23.87 16.55 13.32
N GLN A 93 -23.22 17.11 14.34
CA GLN A 93 -22.01 16.50 14.95
C GLN A 93 -22.37 15.26 15.78
N LEU A 94 -23.53 15.28 16.46
CA LEU A 94 -24.03 14.11 17.19
C LEU A 94 -24.37 12.99 16.20
N ASP A 95 -25.03 13.30 15.10
CA ASP A 95 -25.37 12.34 14.05
C ASP A 95 -24.10 11.75 13.41
N GLN A 96 -23.09 12.58 13.15
CA GLN A 96 -21.78 12.13 12.65
C GLN A 96 -21.07 11.23 13.67
N ALA A 97 -21.05 11.61 14.96
CA ALA A 97 -20.44 10.78 16.00
C ALA A 97 -21.13 9.41 16.10
N ARG A 98 -22.46 9.39 16.02
CA ARG A 98 -23.25 8.16 15.97
C ARG A 98 -22.89 7.31 14.76
N GLN A 99 -22.77 7.92 13.59
CA GLN A 99 -22.38 7.24 12.36
C GLN A 99 -21.00 6.60 12.51
N VAL A 100 -19.99 7.36 12.94
CA VAL A 100 -18.62 6.86 13.15
C VAL A 100 -18.57 5.70 14.14
N LEU A 101 -19.38 5.75 15.21
CA LEU A 101 -19.44 4.67 16.19
C LEU A 101 -20.09 3.38 15.66
N ALA A 102 -21.01 3.51 14.69
CA ALA A 102 -21.85 2.43 14.21
C ALA A 102 -21.46 1.88 12.83
N THR A 103 -20.67 2.61 12.05
CA THR A 103 -20.24 2.17 10.71
C THR A 103 -19.26 1.01 10.85
N PRO A 104 -19.58 -0.18 10.29
CA PRO A 104 -18.66 -1.30 10.29
C PRO A 104 -17.49 -1.05 9.34
N ALA A 105 -16.29 -1.43 9.77
CA ALA A 105 -15.13 -1.52 8.90
C ALA A 105 -15.14 -2.89 8.20
N GLU A 106 -15.71 -2.95 6.99
CA GLU A 106 -15.99 -4.20 6.24
C GLU A 106 -14.79 -4.75 5.44
N MET A 107 -13.55 -4.43 5.81
CA MET A 107 -12.41 -4.65 4.90
C MET A 107 -11.62 -5.95 5.12
N LEU A 108 -11.68 -6.59 6.29
CA LEU A 108 -10.86 -7.76 6.60
C LEU A 108 -11.58 -8.75 7.53
N ARG A 109 -11.38 -10.05 7.28
CA ARG A 109 -11.80 -11.11 8.23
C ARG A 109 -11.09 -10.90 9.58
N PRO A 110 -11.68 -11.32 10.71
CA PRO A 110 -11.08 -11.13 12.04
C PRO A 110 -9.65 -11.66 12.16
N VAL A 111 -9.35 -12.77 11.47
CA VAL A 111 -7.99 -13.33 11.39
C VAL A 111 -7.04 -12.38 10.67
N GLY A 112 -7.42 -11.81 9.52
CA GLY A 112 -6.58 -10.86 8.79
C GLY A 112 -6.29 -9.59 9.58
N ILE A 113 -7.28 -9.08 10.33
CA ILE A 113 -7.09 -7.97 11.27
C ILE A 113 -6.07 -8.37 12.35
N ALA A 114 -6.23 -9.54 12.96
CA ALA A 114 -5.28 -10.00 13.97
C ALA A 114 -3.86 -10.12 13.40
N GLN A 115 -3.68 -10.78 12.24
CA GLN A 115 -2.37 -10.94 11.60
C GLN A 115 -1.71 -9.60 11.32
N PHE A 116 -2.44 -8.64 10.73
CA PHE A 116 -1.91 -7.30 10.49
C PHE A 116 -1.46 -6.61 11.79
N LEU A 117 -2.26 -6.66 12.87
CA LEU A 117 -1.94 -6.00 14.15
C LEU A 117 -0.70 -6.58 14.88
N TYR A 118 -0.21 -7.74 14.45
CA TYR A 118 1.04 -8.36 14.91
C TYR A 118 2.24 -8.09 13.99
N THR A 119 2.04 -7.48 12.82
CA THR A 119 3.13 -7.02 11.95
C THR A 119 3.80 -5.78 12.55
N GLN A 120 5.03 -5.46 12.10
CA GLN A 120 5.72 -4.23 12.50
C GLN A 120 4.88 -2.97 12.21
N GLN A 121 4.19 -2.93 11.06
CA GLN A 121 3.33 -1.81 10.66
C GLN A 121 2.11 -1.70 11.58
N GLY A 122 1.49 -2.83 11.92
CA GLY A 122 0.38 -2.88 12.85
C GLY A 122 0.77 -2.47 14.28
N GLU A 123 1.93 -2.91 14.77
CA GLU A 123 2.45 -2.47 16.08
C GLU A 123 2.70 -0.97 16.11
N ARG A 124 3.32 -0.40 15.07
CA ARG A 124 3.55 1.05 14.96
C ARG A 124 2.23 1.82 14.93
N LEU A 125 1.25 1.39 14.13
CA LEU A 125 -0.09 1.99 14.10
C LEU A 125 -0.73 1.98 15.50
N LEU A 126 -0.67 0.84 16.19
CA LEU A 126 -1.23 0.73 17.53
C LEU A 126 -0.52 1.64 18.54
N GLN A 127 0.81 1.74 18.47
CA GLN A 127 1.61 2.64 19.31
C GLN A 127 1.17 4.09 19.12
N GLU A 128 0.96 4.53 17.88
CA GLU A 128 0.46 5.88 17.58
C GLU A 128 -0.95 6.11 18.16
N LEU A 129 -1.84 5.12 18.04
CA LEU A 129 -3.18 5.20 18.62
C LEU A 129 -3.15 5.26 20.16
N THR A 130 -2.12 4.73 20.82
CA THR A 130 -2.03 4.78 22.30
C THR A 130 -1.80 6.18 22.87
N ARG A 131 -1.39 7.15 22.04
CA ARG A 131 -1.27 8.55 22.46
C ARG A 131 -2.62 9.12 22.85
N VAL A 132 -3.64 8.80 22.05
CA VAL A 132 -5.05 9.17 22.28
C VAL A 132 -5.74 8.17 23.21
N VAL A 133 -5.55 6.86 22.99
CA VAL A 133 -6.22 5.79 23.75
C VAL A 133 -5.28 5.19 24.80
N ARG A 134 -5.51 5.53 26.07
CA ARG A 134 -4.69 5.10 27.21
C ARG A 134 -5.44 4.11 28.11
N THR A 135 -4.67 3.34 28.87
CA THR A 135 -5.20 2.53 29.97
C THR A 135 -5.66 3.39 31.15
N PRO A 136 -6.43 2.85 32.12
CA PRO A 136 -6.80 3.58 33.33
C PRO A 136 -5.60 4.09 34.14
N ALA A 137 -4.48 3.36 34.08
CA ALA A 137 -3.21 3.74 34.70
C ALA A 137 -2.47 4.88 33.96
N ARG A 138 -3.09 5.47 32.91
CA ARG A 138 -2.50 6.49 32.02
C ARG A 138 -1.28 6.02 31.24
N VAL A 139 -1.13 4.71 31.07
CA VAL A 139 -0.08 4.10 30.26
C VAL A 139 -0.62 3.86 28.85
N GLY A 140 0.15 4.24 27.83
CA GLY A 140 -0.09 3.84 26.44
C GLY A 140 0.37 2.40 26.23
N ASP A 141 -0.46 1.43 26.62
CA ASP A 141 -0.22 0.01 26.35
C ASP A 141 -1.07 -0.42 25.15
N PHE A 142 -0.38 -0.74 24.05
CA PHE A 142 -1.06 -1.18 22.83
C PHE A 142 -1.66 -2.58 22.95
N SER A 143 -1.25 -3.38 23.93
CA SER A 143 -1.72 -4.76 24.12
C SER A 143 -3.23 -4.81 24.38
N ALA A 144 -3.72 -3.88 25.22
CA ALA A 144 -5.15 -3.75 25.51
C ALA A 144 -5.94 -3.29 24.29
N LEU A 145 -5.40 -2.34 23.52
CA LEU A 145 -6.02 -1.85 22.27
C LEU A 145 -6.06 -2.94 21.20
N ARG A 146 -4.96 -3.68 21.01
CA ARG A 146 -4.89 -4.83 20.11
C ARG A 146 -5.94 -5.87 20.46
N ALA A 147 -6.00 -6.27 21.73
CA ALA A 147 -6.97 -7.24 22.20
C ALA A 147 -8.40 -6.76 21.96
N ALA A 148 -8.69 -5.47 22.21
CA ALA A 148 -9.99 -4.87 21.96
C ALA A 148 -10.41 -4.96 20.49
N ILE A 149 -9.51 -4.63 19.56
CA ILE A 149 -9.79 -4.67 18.12
C ILE A 149 -10.04 -6.12 17.66
N ILE A 150 -9.19 -7.07 18.08
CA ILE A 150 -9.33 -8.48 17.72
C ILE A 150 -10.63 -9.07 18.29
N LEU A 151 -10.91 -8.85 19.58
CA LEU A 151 -12.11 -9.37 20.23
C LEU A 151 -13.39 -8.70 19.71
N GLY A 152 -13.32 -7.43 19.31
CA GLY A 152 -14.41 -6.73 18.64
C GLY A 152 -14.73 -7.33 17.28
N ALA A 153 -13.69 -7.64 16.49
CA ALA A 153 -13.84 -8.23 15.16
C ALA A 153 -14.44 -9.64 15.17
N VAL A 154 -14.16 -10.47 16.18
CA VAL A 154 -14.69 -11.85 16.26
C VAL A 154 -16.20 -11.89 16.52
N ARG A 155 -16.80 -10.80 16.99
CA ARG A 155 -18.21 -10.79 17.44
C ARG A 155 -19.23 -10.59 16.31
N VAL A 156 -18.80 -10.13 15.13
CA VAL A 156 -19.71 -9.65 14.08
C VAL A 156 -19.23 -10.13 12.71
N GLU A 157 -20.04 -10.94 12.02
CA GLU A 157 -19.72 -11.42 10.66
C GLU A 157 -19.72 -10.28 9.63
N SER A 158 -20.41 -9.17 9.91
CA SER A 158 -20.57 -8.00 9.04
C SER A 158 -19.55 -6.88 9.27
N GLY A 159 -18.39 -7.16 9.90
CA GLY A 159 -17.33 -6.18 10.15
C GLY A 159 -17.34 -5.56 11.56
N VAL A 160 -16.21 -4.97 11.96
CA VAL A 160 -16.00 -4.41 13.31
C VAL A 160 -16.38 -2.93 13.36
N THR A 161 -17.24 -2.54 14.31
CA THR A 161 -17.53 -1.12 14.58
C THR A 161 -16.62 -0.58 15.67
N LEU A 162 -16.46 0.75 15.75
CA LEU A 162 -15.75 1.37 16.88
C LEU A 162 -16.44 1.03 18.22
N LEU A 163 -17.78 0.95 18.24
CA LEU A 163 -18.53 0.53 19.42
C LEU A 163 -18.16 -0.89 19.87
N ASP A 164 -17.98 -1.82 18.93
CA ASP A 164 -17.56 -3.19 19.24
C ASP A 164 -16.16 -3.23 19.87
N VAL A 165 -15.23 -2.41 19.38
CA VAL A 165 -13.89 -2.26 19.96
C VAL A 165 -13.97 -1.74 21.39
N LEU A 166 -14.77 -0.68 21.63
CA LEU A 166 -14.97 -0.14 22.98
C LEU A 166 -15.52 -1.21 23.94
N ARG A 167 -16.49 -2.00 23.48
CA ARG A 167 -17.12 -3.09 24.24
C ARG A 167 -16.22 -4.30 24.46
N ALA A 168 -15.20 -4.47 23.62
CA ALA A 168 -14.29 -5.60 23.68
C ALA A 168 -13.00 -5.28 24.44
N TYR A 169 -12.81 -4.02 24.86
CA TYR A 169 -11.60 -3.59 25.54
C TYR A 169 -11.41 -4.32 26.89
N PRO A 170 -10.25 -4.92 27.16
CA PRO A 170 -10.10 -5.93 28.22
C PRO A 170 -9.93 -5.37 29.64
N LEU A 171 -9.87 -4.05 29.80
CA LEU A 171 -9.72 -3.36 31.09
C LEU A 171 -11.04 -2.69 31.50
N GLU A 172 -11.22 -2.44 32.80
CA GLU A 172 -12.46 -1.87 33.36
C GLU A 172 -12.84 -0.49 32.81
N ALA A 173 -11.87 0.26 32.27
CA ALA A 173 -12.08 1.56 31.68
C ALA A 173 -11.11 1.83 30.52
N ILE A 174 -11.55 2.65 29.58
CA ILE A 174 -10.71 3.19 28.49
C ILE A 174 -10.50 4.66 28.77
N ARG A 175 -9.26 5.16 28.71
CA ARG A 175 -9.00 6.59 28.82
C ARG A 175 -8.77 7.19 27.44
N ILE A 176 -9.45 8.31 27.14
CA ILE A 176 -9.25 9.07 25.91
C ILE A 176 -8.68 10.43 26.25
N ASP A 177 -7.49 10.72 25.75
CA ASP A 177 -6.86 12.04 25.85
C ASP A 177 -7.38 12.94 24.71
N LEU A 178 -8.27 13.87 25.05
CA LEU A 178 -8.85 14.80 24.08
C LEU A 178 -7.83 15.82 23.57
N ALA A 179 -6.82 16.18 24.36
CA ALA A 179 -5.81 17.14 23.90
C ALA A 179 -5.00 16.52 22.75
N GLU A 180 -4.55 15.28 22.92
CA GLU A 180 -3.93 14.49 21.86
C GLU A 180 -4.88 14.26 20.68
N GLY A 181 -6.15 13.93 20.97
CA GLY A 181 -7.17 13.75 19.93
C GLY A 181 -7.38 15.00 19.07
N PHE A 182 -7.39 16.19 19.67
CA PHE A 182 -7.48 17.45 18.92
C PHE A 182 -6.21 17.78 18.14
N ALA A 183 -5.03 17.45 18.67
CA ALA A 183 -3.77 17.60 17.94
C ALA A 183 -3.78 16.74 16.67
N VAL A 184 -4.16 15.46 16.80
CA VAL A 184 -4.34 14.55 15.66
C VAL A 184 -5.37 15.09 14.66
N ALA A 185 -6.53 15.58 15.13
CA ALA A 185 -7.55 16.14 14.24
C ALA A 185 -7.07 17.40 13.50
N SER A 186 -6.27 18.23 14.16
CA SER A 186 -5.64 19.41 13.53
C SER A 186 -4.67 19.00 12.43
N GLU A 187 -3.88 17.95 12.65
CA GLU A 187 -2.95 17.40 11.66
C GLU A 187 -3.67 16.85 10.43
N ILE A 188 -4.79 16.13 10.61
CA ILE A 188 -5.67 15.69 9.51
C ILE A 188 -6.11 16.87 8.66
N ASN A 189 -6.67 17.89 9.30
CA ASN A 189 -7.20 19.05 8.60
C ASN A 189 -6.10 19.78 7.82
N ARG A 190 -4.90 19.88 8.41
CA ARG A 190 -3.72 20.44 7.73
C ARG A 190 -3.34 19.61 6.51
N ALA A 191 -3.23 18.29 6.65
CA ALA A 191 -2.88 17.39 5.54
C ALA A 191 -3.90 17.45 4.39
N ILE A 192 -5.20 17.45 4.70
CA ILE A 192 -6.28 17.61 3.71
C ILE A 192 -6.15 18.95 2.99
N PHE A 193 -6.01 20.04 3.75
CA PHE A 193 -5.92 21.39 3.19
C PHE A 193 -4.71 21.56 2.29
N GLN A 194 -3.53 21.13 2.73
CA GLN A 194 -2.31 21.16 1.93
C GLN A 194 -2.43 20.31 0.66
N SER A 195 -3.04 19.13 0.78
CA SER A 195 -3.31 18.27 -0.39
C SER A 195 -4.22 18.96 -1.40
N SER A 196 -5.32 19.57 -0.95
CA SER A 196 -6.21 20.35 -1.82
C SER A 196 -5.49 21.53 -2.48
N GLN A 197 -4.69 22.30 -1.74
CA GLN A 197 -3.94 23.43 -2.29
C GLN A 197 -2.92 23.01 -3.35
N ALA A 198 -2.21 21.90 -3.12
CA ALA A 198 -1.23 21.36 -4.05
C ALA A 198 -1.89 20.84 -5.33
N VAL A 199 -2.99 20.08 -5.19
CA VAL A 199 -3.81 19.61 -6.33
C VAL A 199 -4.33 20.80 -7.14
N ASP A 200 -4.91 21.80 -6.48
CA ASP A 200 -5.43 23.00 -7.15
C ASP A 200 -4.33 23.78 -7.88
N LEU A 201 -3.11 23.83 -7.32
CA LEU A 201 -1.97 24.45 -7.99
C LEU A 201 -1.62 23.70 -9.28
N VAL A 202 -1.50 22.37 -9.25
CA VAL A 202 -1.20 21.56 -10.44
C VAL A 202 -2.27 21.77 -11.51
N GLN A 203 -3.55 21.79 -11.13
CA GLN A 203 -4.65 22.07 -12.06
C GLN A 203 -4.55 23.46 -12.69
N ARG A 204 -4.19 24.50 -11.90
CA ARG A 204 -4.01 25.86 -12.41
C ARG A 204 -2.82 25.95 -13.38
N LEU A 205 -1.67 25.40 -13.00
CA LEU A 205 -0.47 25.39 -13.86
C LEU A 205 -0.75 24.67 -15.17
N SER A 206 -1.38 23.50 -15.12
CA SER A 206 -1.77 22.76 -16.32
C SER A 206 -2.66 23.58 -17.25
N ARG A 207 -3.66 24.30 -16.72
CA ARG A 207 -4.52 25.17 -17.55
C ARG A 207 -3.74 26.33 -18.16
N GLN A 208 -2.83 26.94 -17.42
CA GLN A 208 -1.98 28.04 -17.89
C GLN A 208 -1.02 27.56 -18.99
N GLU A 209 -0.36 26.41 -18.80
CA GLU A 209 0.51 25.78 -19.80
C GLU A 209 -0.27 25.46 -21.08
N ALA A 210 -1.49 24.90 -20.96
CA ALA A 210 -2.35 24.59 -22.09
C ALA A 210 -2.88 25.84 -22.84
N GLU A 211 -3.01 26.98 -22.16
CA GLU A 211 -3.41 28.26 -22.76
C GLU A 211 -2.24 28.99 -23.41
N ALA A 212 -1.03 28.79 -22.92
CA ALA A 212 0.20 29.37 -23.47
C ALA A 212 0.60 28.74 -24.82
N ASP A 213 0.29 27.45 -25.02
CA ASP A 213 0.63 26.71 -26.24
C ASP A 213 -0.54 25.82 -26.71
N PRO A 214 -1.64 26.41 -27.23
CA PRO A 214 -2.84 25.66 -27.58
C PRO A 214 -2.69 24.86 -28.87
N LEU A 215 -3.26 23.64 -28.91
CA LEU A 215 -3.36 22.83 -30.12
C LEU A 215 -4.56 23.25 -30.98
N THR A 216 -4.35 23.28 -32.29
CA THR A 216 -5.42 23.41 -33.27
C THR A 216 -6.17 22.07 -33.45
N PRO A 217 -7.42 22.08 -33.95
CA PRO A 217 -8.15 20.83 -34.22
C PRO A 217 -7.41 19.90 -35.19
N ALA A 218 -6.74 20.43 -36.21
CA ALA A 218 -5.99 19.64 -37.18
C ALA A 218 -4.76 18.96 -36.55
N GLU A 219 -4.07 19.64 -35.64
CA GLU A 219 -2.95 19.04 -34.89
C GLU A 219 -3.46 17.92 -33.97
N LEU A 220 -4.59 18.16 -33.27
CA LEU A 220 -5.20 17.14 -32.42
C LEU A 220 -5.59 15.88 -33.22
N ASP A 221 -6.25 16.05 -34.37
CA ASP A 221 -6.60 14.95 -35.27
C ASP A 221 -5.35 14.18 -35.73
N ALA A 222 -4.27 14.90 -36.07
CA ALA A 222 -3.00 14.27 -36.45
C ALA A 222 -2.37 13.47 -35.29
N LEU A 223 -2.46 13.95 -34.05
CA LEU A 223 -1.97 13.21 -32.87
C LEU A 223 -2.83 11.98 -32.57
N HIS A 224 -4.15 12.06 -32.72
CA HIS A 224 -5.03 10.90 -32.62
C HIS A 224 -4.71 9.85 -33.69
N GLN A 225 -4.47 10.27 -34.93
CA GLN A 225 -4.07 9.38 -36.01
C GLN A 225 -2.70 8.75 -35.73
N LEU A 226 -1.70 9.54 -35.31
CA LEU A 226 -0.37 9.05 -34.95
C LEU A 226 -0.44 7.96 -33.88
N ARG A 227 -1.29 8.16 -32.85
CA ARG A 227 -1.53 7.16 -31.80
C ARG A 227 -2.09 5.87 -32.39
N GLN A 228 -3.09 5.94 -33.27
CA GLN A 228 -3.70 4.76 -33.89
C GLN A 228 -2.70 4.02 -34.80
N ASP A 229 -1.98 4.77 -35.63
CA ASP A 229 -0.99 4.25 -36.59
C ASP A 229 0.24 3.64 -35.94
N SER A 230 0.42 3.82 -34.63
CA SER A 230 1.52 3.22 -33.89
C SER A 230 1.26 1.77 -33.50
N ARG A 231 -0.01 1.34 -33.39
CA ARG A 231 -0.40 0.00 -32.94
C ARG A 231 -0.44 -0.99 -34.10
N ILE A 232 0.74 -1.28 -34.65
CA ILE A 232 0.88 -2.07 -35.89
C ILE A 232 1.29 -3.52 -35.66
N TYR A 233 1.48 -3.94 -34.41
CA TYR A 233 1.86 -5.31 -34.06
C TYR A 233 0.71 -6.03 -33.36
N GLY A 234 0.59 -7.34 -33.61
CA GLY A 234 -0.12 -8.22 -32.68
C GLY A 234 0.67 -8.36 -31.38
N VAL A 235 0.11 -9.04 -30.37
CA VAL A 235 0.81 -9.28 -29.11
C VAL A 235 0.85 -10.78 -28.82
N ASN A 236 2.05 -11.29 -28.56
CA ASN A 236 2.26 -12.65 -28.09
C ASN A 236 2.64 -12.61 -26.60
N LEU A 237 1.75 -13.12 -25.75
CA LEU A 237 1.98 -13.24 -24.31
C LEU A 237 2.62 -14.59 -23.99
N ILE A 238 3.78 -14.57 -23.36
CA ILE A 238 4.50 -15.76 -22.90
C ILE A 238 4.83 -15.60 -21.41
N SER A 239 4.50 -16.59 -20.59
CA SER A 239 5.02 -16.68 -19.23
C SER A 239 6.36 -17.44 -19.23
N ARG A 240 7.39 -16.88 -18.60
CA ARG A 240 8.74 -17.43 -18.63
C ARG A 240 9.46 -17.29 -17.29
N ASN A 241 10.08 -18.38 -16.85
CA ASN A 241 11.04 -18.34 -15.75
C ASN A 241 12.33 -17.69 -16.24
N LEU A 242 12.69 -16.54 -15.68
CA LEU A 242 13.97 -15.89 -15.93
C LEU A 242 14.96 -16.32 -14.83
N PRO A 243 16.20 -16.70 -15.19
CA PRO A 243 17.20 -17.11 -14.20
C PRO A 243 17.35 -16.11 -13.04
N GLY A 244 17.20 -16.62 -11.82
CA GLY A 244 17.39 -15.85 -10.58
C GLY A 244 16.16 -15.07 -10.10
N LEU A 245 15.06 -15.03 -10.87
CA LEU A 245 13.76 -14.62 -10.35
C LEU A 245 13.07 -15.81 -9.66
N ALA A 246 12.36 -15.54 -8.57
CA ALA A 246 11.61 -16.56 -7.84
C ALA A 246 10.37 -17.03 -8.62
N ASN A 247 9.66 -16.08 -9.24
CA ASN A 247 8.41 -16.30 -9.97
C ASN A 247 8.59 -16.09 -11.48
N PRO A 248 7.73 -16.71 -12.32
CA PRO A 248 7.71 -16.43 -13.75
C PRO A 248 7.44 -14.94 -14.03
N ALA A 249 8.05 -14.41 -15.09
CA ALA A 249 7.71 -13.11 -15.65
C ALA A 249 6.74 -13.28 -16.84
N ASN A 250 5.86 -12.31 -17.05
CA ASN A 250 5.02 -12.25 -18.25
C ASN A 250 5.69 -11.36 -19.29
N LEU A 251 5.91 -11.91 -20.49
CA LEU A 251 6.53 -11.24 -21.62
C LEU A 251 5.44 -10.97 -22.67
N TYR A 252 5.14 -9.69 -22.93
CA TYR A 252 4.23 -9.22 -23.96
C TYR A 252 5.10 -8.78 -25.14
N LEU A 253 5.17 -9.64 -26.15
CA LEU A 253 6.14 -9.50 -27.24
C LEU A 253 5.42 -9.09 -28.54
N PRO A 254 5.92 -8.08 -29.27
CA PRO A 254 5.35 -7.69 -30.55
C PRO A 254 5.34 -8.86 -31.55
N GLN A 255 4.17 -9.19 -32.07
CA GLN A 255 3.99 -10.19 -33.12
C GLN A 255 4.08 -9.51 -34.48
N VAL A 256 5.15 -9.81 -35.20
CA VAL A 256 5.41 -9.25 -36.54
C VAL A 256 4.64 -10.05 -37.59
N SER A 257 3.77 -9.38 -38.34
CA SER A 257 2.98 -10.02 -39.40
C SER A 257 3.85 -10.36 -40.63
N PRO A 258 3.48 -11.37 -41.44
CA PRO A 258 4.18 -11.65 -42.70
C PRO A 258 4.29 -10.40 -43.59
N GLY A 259 5.51 -10.04 -43.98
CA GLY A 259 5.77 -8.85 -44.81
C GLY A 259 6.08 -7.56 -44.03
N GLN A 260 5.87 -7.55 -42.71
CA GLN A 260 6.30 -6.46 -41.84
C GLN A 260 7.77 -6.67 -41.41
N VAL A 261 8.53 -5.58 -41.34
CA VAL A 261 9.96 -5.62 -40.97
C VAL A 261 10.12 -5.23 -39.51
N PRO A 262 10.69 -6.07 -38.64
CA PRO A 262 10.99 -5.68 -37.25
C PRO A 262 12.09 -4.61 -37.20
N PRO A 263 12.18 -3.84 -36.10
CA PRO A 263 13.29 -2.91 -35.90
C PRO A 263 14.65 -3.65 -35.99
N PRO A 264 15.60 -3.18 -36.82
CA PRO A 264 16.87 -3.88 -37.04
C PRO A 264 17.70 -4.13 -35.77
N GLN A 265 17.61 -3.21 -34.80
CA GLN A 265 18.31 -3.29 -33.52
C GLN A 265 17.54 -4.09 -32.45
N GLY A 266 16.33 -4.56 -32.77
CA GLY A 266 15.39 -5.14 -31.80
C GLY A 266 14.40 -4.12 -31.24
N PHE A 267 13.37 -4.62 -30.57
CA PHE A 267 12.35 -3.80 -29.92
C PHE A 267 12.89 -3.21 -28.60
N PRO A 268 12.65 -1.92 -28.31
CA PRO A 268 12.94 -1.35 -26.99
C PRO A 268 12.24 -2.14 -25.88
N LEU A 269 12.87 -2.24 -24.72
CA LEU A 269 12.41 -3.05 -23.61
C LEU A 269 11.72 -2.16 -22.56
N ILE A 270 10.54 -2.56 -22.09
CA ILE A 270 9.88 -1.92 -20.95
C ILE A 270 9.67 -2.97 -19.86
N LEU A 271 10.12 -2.68 -18.63
CA LEU A 271 9.86 -3.52 -17.46
C LEU A 271 8.72 -2.92 -16.65
N ILE A 272 7.82 -3.75 -16.12
CA ILE A 272 6.74 -3.31 -15.23
C ILE A 272 6.93 -3.92 -13.85
N SER A 273 6.98 -3.07 -12.82
CA SER A 273 6.99 -3.45 -11.41
C SER A 273 5.68 -3.07 -10.71
N HIS A 274 5.02 -4.04 -10.09
CA HIS A 274 3.69 -3.87 -9.49
C HIS A 274 3.69 -3.15 -8.12
N GLY A 275 2.53 -2.83 -7.55
CA GLY A 275 2.42 -2.29 -6.19
C GLY A 275 2.58 -3.37 -5.11
N LEU A 276 2.54 -3.00 -3.83
CA LEU A 276 2.49 -3.99 -2.74
C LEU A 276 1.18 -4.80 -2.81
N GLY A 277 1.25 -6.12 -2.69
CA GLY A 277 0.07 -7.01 -2.70
C GLY A 277 -0.56 -7.22 -4.08
N SER A 278 0.12 -6.79 -5.14
CA SER A 278 -0.29 -6.90 -6.55
C SER A 278 0.58 -7.94 -7.26
N ASN A 279 0.48 -8.13 -8.58
CA ASN A 279 1.23 -9.16 -9.29
C ASN A 279 1.54 -8.75 -10.74
N ARG A 280 2.17 -9.66 -11.50
CA ARG A 280 2.55 -9.45 -12.90
C ARG A 280 1.38 -9.28 -13.89
N HIS A 281 0.13 -9.44 -13.47
CA HIS A 281 -1.07 -9.26 -14.30
C HIS A 281 -1.73 -7.90 -14.14
N SER A 282 -1.39 -7.16 -13.08
CA SER A 282 -2.08 -5.92 -12.71
C SER A 282 -1.94 -4.78 -13.73
N TYR A 283 -1.11 -4.92 -14.76
CA TYR A 283 -0.94 -3.95 -15.83
C TYR A 283 -1.01 -4.59 -17.21
N ASP A 284 -1.74 -5.71 -17.36
CA ASP A 284 -1.92 -6.40 -18.64
C ASP A 284 -2.47 -5.46 -19.72
N TYR A 285 -3.40 -4.57 -19.36
CA TYR A 285 -3.94 -3.57 -20.29
C TYR A 285 -2.86 -2.66 -20.88
N LEU A 286 -1.87 -2.27 -20.05
CA LEU A 286 -0.81 -1.34 -20.43
C LEU A 286 0.28 -2.07 -21.19
N ALA A 287 0.64 -3.26 -20.73
CA ALA A 287 1.65 -4.10 -21.35
C ALA A 287 1.22 -4.53 -22.77
N ASN A 288 -0.04 -4.91 -22.95
CA ASN A 288 -0.59 -5.22 -24.27
C ASN A 288 -0.60 -3.98 -25.19
N ASP A 289 -0.99 -2.81 -24.67
CA ASP A 289 -1.03 -1.58 -25.47
C ASP A 289 0.36 -1.18 -25.99
N LEU A 290 1.35 -1.14 -25.09
CA LEU A 290 2.74 -0.84 -25.42
C LEU A 290 3.33 -1.91 -26.36
N ALA A 291 3.01 -3.20 -26.15
CA ALA A 291 3.48 -4.26 -27.02
C ALA A 291 2.93 -4.15 -28.45
N SER A 292 1.65 -3.80 -28.59
CA SER A 292 1.04 -3.55 -29.89
C SER A 292 1.69 -2.36 -30.62
N ALA A 293 2.29 -1.42 -29.86
CA ALA A 293 2.99 -0.25 -30.36
C ALA A 293 4.50 -0.47 -30.63
N GLY A 294 5.00 -1.70 -30.52
CA GLY A 294 6.38 -2.05 -30.85
C GLY A 294 7.36 -1.91 -29.69
N PHE A 295 6.90 -2.10 -28.45
CA PHE A 295 7.77 -2.30 -27.28
C PHE A 295 7.75 -3.78 -26.87
N ALA A 296 8.88 -4.36 -26.48
CA ALA A 296 8.86 -5.63 -25.78
C ALA A 296 8.63 -5.35 -24.29
N VAL A 297 7.54 -5.84 -23.71
CA VAL A 297 7.19 -5.52 -22.32
C VAL A 297 7.32 -6.74 -21.43
N VAL A 298 7.88 -6.57 -20.24
CA VAL A 298 8.10 -7.65 -19.27
C VAL A 298 7.57 -7.23 -17.90
N ALA A 299 6.48 -7.87 -17.46
CA ALA A 299 5.94 -7.67 -16.12
C ALA A 299 6.56 -8.68 -15.14
N ILE A 300 7.17 -8.15 -14.09
CA ILE A 300 7.89 -8.92 -13.06
C ILE A 300 6.97 -9.16 -11.86
N ASP A 301 7.14 -10.31 -11.22
CA ASP A 301 6.40 -10.75 -10.03
C ASP A 301 7.37 -10.85 -8.85
N HIS A 302 7.26 -9.91 -7.91
CA HIS A 302 8.16 -9.78 -6.76
C HIS A 302 7.64 -10.60 -5.59
N ALA A 303 8.15 -11.81 -5.41
CA ALA A 303 7.62 -12.80 -4.46
C ALA A 303 7.51 -12.32 -3.00
N GLY A 304 8.38 -11.40 -2.57
CA GLY A 304 8.34 -10.86 -1.20
C GLY A 304 7.26 -9.79 -0.96
N SER A 305 6.57 -9.32 -2.00
CA SER A 305 5.62 -8.21 -1.90
C SER A 305 4.45 -8.33 -2.88
N ASN A 306 4.21 -9.52 -3.43
CA ASN A 306 3.10 -9.80 -4.33
C ASN A 306 1.80 -10.17 -3.57
N ASP A 307 0.77 -10.51 -4.32
CA ASP A 307 -0.51 -11.02 -3.82
C ASP A 307 -0.37 -12.32 -2.99
N GLU A 308 0.54 -13.23 -3.38
CA GLU A 308 0.81 -14.45 -2.61
C GLU A 308 1.38 -14.14 -1.22
N GLN A 309 2.28 -13.16 -1.10
CA GLN A 309 2.77 -12.66 0.19
C GLN A 309 1.62 -12.07 1.02
N LEU A 310 0.77 -11.23 0.42
CA LEU A 310 -0.38 -10.64 1.12
C LEU A 310 -1.34 -11.73 1.61
N MET A 311 -1.61 -12.75 0.79
CA MET A 311 -2.40 -13.92 1.19
C MET A 311 -1.73 -14.70 2.31
N ALA A 312 -0.42 -14.92 2.23
CA ALA A 312 0.34 -15.59 3.28
C ALA A 312 0.24 -14.83 4.62
N LEU A 313 0.22 -13.49 4.60
CA LEU A 313 -0.02 -12.69 5.80
C LEU A 313 -1.44 -12.93 6.34
N LEU A 314 -2.46 -12.81 5.49
CA LEU A 314 -3.86 -12.96 5.91
C LEU A 314 -4.18 -14.36 6.46
N GLU A 315 -3.49 -15.39 5.96
CA GLU A 315 -3.59 -16.78 6.42
C GLU A 315 -2.68 -17.09 7.62
N GLY A 316 -1.82 -16.15 8.05
CA GLY A 316 -0.89 -16.35 9.16
C GLY A 316 0.28 -17.28 8.84
N ARG A 317 0.61 -17.46 7.55
CA ARG A 317 1.81 -18.19 7.10
C ARG A 317 3.09 -17.35 7.19
N THR A 318 2.95 -16.04 7.28
CA THR A 318 4.04 -15.09 7.53
C THR A 318 3.58 -14.00 8.52
N ALA A 319 4.54 -13.41 9.23
CA ALA A 319 4.33 -12.29 10.14
C ALA A 319 4.69 -10.93 9.52
N ASP A 320 5.24 -10.93 8.31
CA ASP A 320 5.70 -9.73 7.64
C ASP A 320 4.69 -9.28 6.58
N VAL A 321 4.32 -8.00 6.55
CA VAL A 321 3.60 -7.42 5.41
C VAL A 321 4.47 -7.51 4.15
N VAL A 322 5.75 -7.25 4.33
CA VAL A 322 6.79 -7.29 3.31
C VAL A 322 8.12 -7.52 4.04
N PRO A 323 9.06 -8.34 3.54
CA PRO A 323 10.40 -8.42 4.11
C PRO A 323 11.17 -7.11 3.95
N ASP A 324 12.01 -6.75 4.93
CA ASP A 324 12.77 -5.49 4.92
C ASP A 324 13.62 -5.35 3.64
N GLU A 325 14.24 -6.44 3.16
CA GLU A 325 15.11 -6.41 1.99
C GLU A 325 14.38 -6.20 0.66
N GLU A 326 13.04 -6.16 0.61
CA GLU A 326 12.31 -5.87 -0.63
C GLU A 326 12.65 -4.49 -1.20
N PHE A 327 13.01 -3.53 -0.35
CA PHE A 327 13.53 -2.24 -0.82
C PHE A 327 14.78 -2.38 -1.69
N LEU A 328 15.59 -3.40 -1.43
CA LEU A 328 16.83 -3.66 -2.16
C LEU A 328 16.60 -4.66 -3.30
N ARG A 329 15.84 -5.72 -3.02
CA ARG A 329 15.59 -6.85 -3.93
C ARG A 329 14.80 -6.45 -5.16
N ARG A 330 13.77 -5.59 -5.03
CA ARG A 330 12.90 -5.26 -6.16
C ARG A 330 13.64 -4.55 -7.31
N PRO A 331 14.48 -3.51 -7.07
CA PRO A 331 15.36 -2.97 -8.12
C PRO A 331 16.32 -4.01 -8.69
N GLN A 332 16.94 -4.82 -7.83
CA GLN A 332 17.90 -5.85 -8.26
C GLN A 332 17.25 -6.92 -9.15
N GLU A 333 16.01 -7.32 -8.88
CA GLU A 333 15.25 -8.26 -9.70
C GLU A 333 14.94 -7.70 -11.10
N ILE A 334 14.70 -6.39 -11.22
CA ILE A 334 14.55 -5.73 -12.52
C ILE A 334 15.89 -5.79 -13.30
N SER A 335 17.00 -5.43 -12.66
CA SER A 335 18.34 -5.55 -13.27
C SER A 335 18.67 -6.99 -13.70
N LEU A 336 18.30 -7.97 -12.87
CA LEU A 336 18.51 -9.38 -13.12
C LEU A 336 17.63 -9.92 -14.26
N ALA A 337 16.41 -9.40 -14.41
CA ALA A 337 15.55 -9.70 -15.55
C ALA A 337 16.19 -9.21 -16.86
N ILE A 338 16.76 -8.00 -16.86
CA ILE A 338 17.50 -7.46 -18.02
C ILE A 338 18.71 -8.35 -18.35
N ASP A 339 19.52 -8.71 -17.36
CA ASP A 339 20.67 -9.61 -17.54
C ASP A 339 20.27 -10.98 -18.10
N SER A 340 19.20 -11.55 -17.55
CA SER A 340 18.65 -12.83 -17.99
C SER A 340 18.18 -12.80 -19.43
N LEU A 341 17.43 -11.78 -19.83
CA LEU A 341 16.96 -11.63 -21.21
C LEU A 341 18.15 -11.44 -22.17
N LYS A 342 19.16 -10.67 -21.77
CA LYS A 342 20.38 -10.44 -22.55
C LYS A 342 21.16 -11.75 -22.76
N ALA A 343 21.32 -12.54 -21.70
CA ALA A 343 21.97 -13.85 -21.77
C ALA A 343 21.18 -14.85 -22.63
N LEU A 344 19.85 -14.89 -22.50
CA LEU A 344 18.98 -15.75 -23.31
C LEU A 344 19.11 -15.41 -24.80
N GLN A 345 19.11 -14.12 -25.15
CA GLN A 345 19.29 -13.64 -26.52
C GLN A 345 20.69 -13.98 -27.07
N ALA A 346 21.75 -13.82 -26.25
CA ALA A 346 23.12 -14.09 -26.67
C ALA A 346 23.39 -15.59 -26.90
N HIS A 347 22.76 -16.48 -26.14
CA HIS A 347 22.96 -17.92 -26.21
C HIS A 347 22.00 -18.65 -27.18
N GLY A 348 21.26 -17.90 -28.00
CA GLY A 348 20.41 -18.47 -29.05
C GLY A 348 19.12 -19.12 -28.52
N SER A 349 18.68 -18.79 -27.29
CA SER A 349 17.33 -19.15 -26.84
C SER A 349 16.31 -18.48 -27.77
N VAL A 350 15.41 -19.26 -28.34
CA VAL A 350 14.43 -18.78 -29.32
C VAL A 350 13.29 -18.05 -28.60
N LEU A 351 13.53 -16.79 -28.24
CA LEU A 351 12.45 -15.84 -27.99
C LEU A 351 11.96 -15.32 -29.37
N PRO A 352 10.65 -15.09 -29.55
CA PRO A 352 10.08 -14.76 -30.86
C PRO A 352 10.46 -13.36 -31.37
N VAL A 353 11.17 -12.58 -30.56
CA VAL A 353 11.63 -11.23 -30.88
C VAL A 353 13.06 -11.00 -30.41
N ARG A 354 13.71 -10.00 -31.00
CA ARG A 354 14.98 -9.45 -30.53
C ARG A 354 14.72 -8.23 -29.65
N PHE A 355 15.33 -8.17 -28.48
CA PHE A 355 15.33 -7.01 -27.58
C PHE A 355 16.48 -6.06 -27.91
N ASN A 356 16.20 -4.76 -27.81
CA ASN A 356 17.19 -3.70 -27.80
C ASN A 356 17.47 -3.30 -26.34
N PHE A 357 18.66 -3.67 -25.85
CA PHE A 357 19.09 -3.40 -24.47
C PHE A 357 19.75 -2.03 -24.28
N ASP A 358 19.81 -1.21 -25.35
CA ASP A 358 20.29 0.18 -25.31
C ASP A 358 19.10 1.18 -25.24
N ARG A 359 17.88 0.66 -25.05
CA ARG A 359 16.63 1.43 -24.95
C ARG A 359 15.70 0.76 -23.94
N ILE A 360 15.86 1.06 -22.67
CA ILE A 360 15.12 0.42 -21.57
C ILE A 360 14.30 1.43 -20.79
N GLY A 361 12.99 1.18 -20.73
CA GLY A 361 12.07 1.91 -19.86
C GLY A 361 11.64 1.08 -18.64
N VAL A 362 11.27 1.75 -17.56
CA VAL A 362 10.62 1.09 -16.40
C VAL A 362 9.31 1.80 -16.06
N VAL A 363 8.24 1.02 -15.94
CA VAL A 363 6.96 1.44 -15.37
C VAL A 363 6.84 0.87 -13.98
N GLY A 364 6.40 1.68 -13.02
CA GLY A 364 6.22 1.24 -11.65
C GLY A 364 5.01 1.90 -11.00
N GLN A 365 4.27 1.16 -10.16
CA GLN A 365 3.18 1.74 -9.37
C GLN A 365 3.40 1.57 -7.87
N SER A 366 3.14 2.60 -7.06
CA SER A 366 3.29 2.54 -5.60
C SER A 366 4.70 2.08 -5.21
N PHE A 367 4.85 0.89 -4.61
CA PHE A 367 6.15 0.31 -4.31
C PHE A 367 6.97 -0.05 -5.58
N GLY A 368 6.31 -0.36 -6.69
CA GLY A 368 6.93 -0.41 -8.01
C GLY A 368 7.37 0.97 -8.50
N GLY A 369 6.67 2.05 -8.13
CA GLY A 369 7.08 3.43 -8.43
C GLY A 369 8.36 3.82 -7.70
N TYR A 370 8.47 3.44 -6.42
CA TYR A 370 9.74 3.44 -5.68
C TYR A 370 10.84 2.67 -6.43
N THR A 371 10.52 1.46 -6.90
CA THR A 371 11.46 0.60 -7.62
C THR A 371 12.00 1.28 -8.90
N ALA A 372 11.11 1.92 -9.66
CA ALA A 372 11.48 2.68 -10.86
C ALA A 372 12.38 3.89 -10.52
N LEU A 373 12.06 4.64 -9.47
CA LEU A 373 12.86 5.78 -9.00
C LEU A 373 14.26 5.34 -8.52
N ALA A 374 14.36 4.24 -7.78
CA ALA A 374 15.64 3.68 -7.34
C ALA A 374 16.53 3.29 -8.53
N LEU A 375 15.95 2.60 -9.52
CA LEU A 375 16.64 2.23 -10.77
C LEU A 375 17.10 3.46 -11.57
N ALA A 376 16.31 4.53 -11.54
CA ALA A 376 16.62 5.80 -12.18
C ALA A 376 17.73 6.61 -11.48
N GLY A 377 18.14 6.18 -10.28
CA GLY A 377 19.25 6.79 -9.52
C GLY A 377 18.83 7.52 -8.25
N ALA A 378 17.56 7.49 -7.84
CA ALA A 378 17.18 8.00 -6.53
C ALA A 378 17.91 7.20 -5.43
N THR A 379 18.51 7.91 -4.48
CA THR A 379 19.34 7.31 -3.40
C THR A 379 18.73 7.58 -2.04
N PHE A 380 18.97 6.67 -1.09
CA PHE A 380 18.38 6.80 0.23
C PHE A 380 18.97 8.00 0.98
N ASP A 381 18.10 8.86 1.50
CA ASP A 381 18.47 9.92 2.43
C ASP A 381 18.16 9.46 3.85
N LEU A 382 19.17 8.84 4.48
CA LEU A 382 19.04 8.29 5.82
C LEU A 382 18.78 9.37 6.88
N ASN A 383 19.17 10.62 6.62
CA ASN A 383 18.90 11.71 7.57
C ASN A 383 17.42 12.09 7.52
N THR A 384 16.84 12.23 6.32
CA THR A 384 15.40 12.42 6.15
C THR A 384 14.63 11.23 6.73
N LEU A 385 15.02 10.01 6.37
CA LEU A 385 14.32 8.80 6.82
C LEU A 385 14.31 8.68 8.35
N HIS A 386 15.45 8.88 9.03
CA HIS A 386 15.49 8.86 10.50
C HIS A 386 14.81 10.06 11.15
N GLY A 387 14.68 11.18 10.45
CA GLY A 387 13.94 12.35 10.93
C GLY A 387 12.43 12.18 10.87
N GLU A 388 11.93 11.39 9.91
CA GLU A 388 10.49 11.15 9.73
C GLU A 388 9.99 9.85 10.40
N CYS A 389 10.91 8.99 10.86
CA CYS A 389 10.59 7.66 11.37
C CYS A 389 11.12 7.41 12.80
N PRO A 390 10.26 6.95 13.74
CA PRO A 390 8.81 6.83 13.61
C PRO A 390 8.14 8.22 13.56
N PRO A 391 6.95 8.35 12.94
CA PRO A 391 6.28 9.64 12.87
C PRO A 391 5.94 10.19 14.27
N GLU A 392 6.23 11.47 14.49
CA GLU A 392 5.99 12.14 15.78
C GLU A 392 4.50 12.39 16.07
N VAL A 393 3.61 12.22 15.09
CA VAL A 393 2.15 12.33 15.19
C VAL A 393 1.48 11.23 14.35
N LEU A 394 0.22 10.89 14.65
CA LEU A 394 -0.53 9.94 13.82
C LEU A 394 -0.58 10.45 12.37
N THR A 395 0.09 9.73 11.47
CA THR A 395 0.18 10.09 10.06
C THR A 395 -1.02 9.60 9.27
N PHE A 396 -1.54 10.43 8.38
CA PHE A 396 -2.58 10.09 7.40
C PHE A 396 -1.98 9.73 6.03
N ASN A 397 -0.69 9.42 6.03
CA ASN A 397 0.03 8.81 4.93
C ASN A 397 0.38 7.37 5.33
N PRO A 398 -0.49 6.38 5.06
CA PRO A 398 -0.22 4.98 5.38
C PRO A 398 1.09 4.47 4.78
N SER A 399 1.48 4.98 3.60
CA SER A 399 2.74 4.59 2.96
C SER A 399 3.98 4.92 3.79
N LEU A 400 3.91 5.89 4.71
CA LEU A 400 5.03 6.19 5.61
C LEU A 400 5.34 5.01 6.55
N LEU A 401 4.34 4.21 6.94
CA LEU A 401 4.59 2.99 7.72
C LEU A 401 5.42 1.97 6.96
N LEU A 402 5.19 1.85 5.65
CA LEU A 402 6.00 1.02 4.76
C LEU A 402 7.40 1.62 4.62
N GLN A 403 7.51 2.91 4.32
CA GLN A 403 8.81 3.57 4.15
C GLN A 403 9.70 3.49 5.41
N CYS A 404 9.12 3.70 6.59
CA CYS A 404 9.84 3.62 7.85
C CYS A 404 10.30 2.19 8.21
N GLN A 405 9.93 1.16 7.46
CA GLN A 405 10.53 -0.16 7.58
C GLN A 405 11.97 -0.20 7.06
N ALA A 406 12.31 0.68 6.10
CA ALA A 406 13.66 0.76 5.54
C ALA A 406 14.72 1.16 6.58
N THR A 407 14.34 1.67 7.76
CA THR A 407 15.27 1.92 8.88
C THR A 407 15.92 0.64 9.41
N ASN A 408 15.34 -0.53 9.11
CA ASN A 408 15.87 -1.83 9.55
C ASN A 408 16.89 -2.42 8.57
N LEU A 409 17.11 -1.79 7.41
CA LEU A 409 18.02 -2.32 6.40
C LEU A 409 19.47 -2.37 6.90
N VAL A 410 20.12 -3.50 6.67
CA VAL A 410 21.52 -3.72 7.06
C VAL A 410 22.48 -2.93 6.15
N ASP A 411 22.18 -2.83 4.85
CA ASP A 411 22.99 -2.09 3.87
C ASP A 411 22.10 -1.23 2.94
N PRO A 412 21.59 -0.09 3.44
CA PRO A 412 20.71 0.79 2.68
C PRO A 412 21.45 1.68 1.67
N GLN A 413 22.79 1.71 1.67
CA GLN A 413 23.58 2.63 0.83
C GLN A 413 24.10 2.00 -0.47
N GLN A 414 23.77 0.73 -0.74
CA GLN A 414 24.14 0.11 -2.00
C GLN A 414 23.55 0.85 -3.20
N THR A 415 24.26 0.82 -4.33
CA THR A 415 23.78 1.42 -5.56
C THR A 415 22.67 0.55 -6.16
N LEU A 416 21.45 1.06 -6.13
CA LEU A 416 20.27 0.43 -6.76
C LEU A 416 20.02 0.92 -8.19
N GLN A 417 20.74 1.96 -8.62
CA GLN A 417 20.68 2.48 -9.98
C GLN A 417 21.11 1.42 -10.99
N ASP A 418 20.37 1.30 -12.09
CA ASP A 418 20.80 0.53 -13.26
C ASP A 418 21.05 1.50 -14.42
N ALA A 419 22.33 1.63 -14.81
CA ALA A 419 22.75 2.58 -15.84
C ALA A 419 22.17 2.30 -17.24
N ARG A 420 21.52 1.15 -17.44
CA ARG A 420 20.85 0.79 -18.70
C ARG A 420 19.42 1.32 -18.77
N VAL A 421 18.84 1.78 -17.67
CA VAL A 421 17.48 2.34 -17.64
C VAL A 421 17.53 3.78 -18.14
N ASP A 422 16.88 4.02 -19.28
CA ASP A 422 16.92 5.29 -20.01
C ASP A 422 15.74 6.20 -19.71
N SER A 423 14.62 5.68 -19.19
CA SER A 423 13.39 6.45 -18.96
C SER A 423 12.46 5.75 -17.97
N ILE A 424 11.72 6.50 -17.15
CA ILE A 424 10.76 5.92 -16.19
C ILE A 424 9.39 6.59 -16.17
N LEU A 425 8.36 5.78 -15.90
CA LEU A 425 7.01 6.21 -15.57
C LEU A 425 6.62 5.65 -14.20
N ALA A 426 6.49 6.52 -13.20
CA ALA A 426 6.16 6.17 -11.83
C ALA A 426 4.72 6.61 -11.50
N MET A 427 3.83 5.65 -11.26
CA MET A 427 2.42 5.88 -10.95
C MET A 427 2.19 5.78 -9.44
N ASN A 428 1.59 6.82 -8.84
CA ASN A 428 1.35 6.90 -7.41
C ASN A 428 2.55 6.45 -6.56
N PRO A 429 3.78 6.88 -6.87
CA PRO A 429 4.97 6.34 -6.22
C PRO A 429 4.95 6.62 -4.72
N VAL A 430 5.62 5.73 -3.97
CA VAL A 430 6.01 5.99 -2.59
C VAL A 430 7.52 6.28 -2.56
N GLY A 431 7.99 6.96 -1.52
CA GLY A 431 9.42 7.10 -1.26
C GLY A 431 9.89 8.52 -0.92
N SER A 432 8.96 9.42 -0.58
CA SER A 432 9.28 10.77 -0.15
C SER A 432 10.28 10.78 1.03
N ALA A 433 9.99 10.00 2.08
CA ALA A 433 10.82 9.86 3.27
C ALA A 433 12.08 9.03 3.01
N LEU A 434 12.01 8.07 2.07
CA LEU A 434 13.13 7.19 1.71
C LEU A 434 14.26 7.95 1.03
N PHE A 435 13.92 8.73 0.01
CA PHE A 435 14.89 9.40 -0.84
C PHE A 435 15.14 10.84 -0.41
N GLY A 436 14.15 11.52 0.17
CA GLY A 436 14.22 12.94 0.49
C GLY A 436 14.56 13.83 -0.71
N PRO A 437 14.69 15.15 -0.51
CA PRO A 437 15.09 16.05 -1.58
C PRO A 437 16.45 15.68 -2.21
N GLY A 438 17.42 15.27 -1.39
CA GLY A 438 18.78 14.94 -1.84
C GLY A 438 18.84 13.70 -2.74
N GLY A 439 18.03 12.68 -2.45
CA GLY A 439 17.94 11.47 -3.25
C GLY A 439 17.25 11.69 -4.59
N PHE A 440 16.12 12.41 -4.61
CA PHE A 440 15.39 12.72 -5.85
C PHE A 440 16.22 13.56 -6.83
N GLN A 441 17.07 14.47 -6.34
CA GLN A 441 17.99 15.27 -7.17
C GLN A 441 19.04 14.44 -7.92
N ARG A 442 19.25 13.17 -7.56
CA ARG A 442 20.19 12.28 -8.25
C ARG A 442 19.62 11.67 -9.54
N VAL A 443 18.32 11.77 -9.76
CA VAL A 443 17.67 11.24 -10.97
C VAL A 443 17.99 12.14 -12.17
N THR A 444 18.66 11.60 -13.17
CA THR A 444 19.13 12.35 -14.36
C THR A 444 18.46 11.97 -15.67
N ILE A 445 17.67 10.90 -15.69
CA ILE A 445 16.94 10.44 -16.88
C ILE A 445 15.54 11.09 -16.97
N PRO A 446 14.84 11.01 -18.11
CA PRO A 446 13.45 11.43 -18.21
C PRO A 446 12.53 10.70 -17.22
N VAL A 447 11.61 11.45 -16.60
CA VAL A 447 10.67 10.94 -15.59
C VAL A 447 9.26 11.44 -15.85
N MET A 448 8.30 10.53 -15.95
CA MET A 448 6.88 10.85 -15.80
C MET A 448 6.38 10.36 -14.44
N VAL A 449 5.88 11.28 -13.60
CA VAL A 449 5.18 10.96 -12.37
C VAL A 449 3.68 11.09 -12.62
N VAL A 450 2.93 10.04 -12.36
CA VAL A 450 1.46 10.08 -12.36
C VAL A 450 0.99 10.16 -10.92
N SER A 451 0.21 11.18 -10.62
CA SER A 451 -0.36 11.46 -9.32
C SER A 451 -1.88 11.30 -9.30
N SER A 452 -2.43 10.78 -8.21
CA SER A 452 -3.87 10.56 -8.02
C SER A 452 -4.42 11.48 -6.94
N ALA A 453 -5.32 12.39 -7.28
CA ALA A 453 -5.79 13.44 -6.35
C ALA A 453 -6.53 12.89 -5.11
N ALA A 454 -7.18 11.73 -5.24
CA ALA A 454 -7.90 11.04 -4.17
C ALA A 454 -7.14 9.80 -3.66
N ASP A 455 -5.81 9.76 -3.82
CA ASP A 455 -4.98 8.71 -3.24
C ASP A 455 -4.95 8.82 -1.72
N THR A 456 -5.40 7.77 -1.03
CA THR A 456 -5.45 7.67 0.43
C THR A 456 -4.41 6.70 1.00
N VAL A 457 -3.66 6.01 0.14
CA VAL A 457 -2.61 5.04 0.54
C VAL A 457 -1.25 5.74 0.51
N ALA A 458 -0.97 6.43 -0.57
CA ALA A 458 0.22 7.24 -0.80
C ALA A 458 -0.23 8.65 -1.22
N PRO A 459 -0.65 9.51 -0.27
CA PRO A 459 -1.36 10.72 -0.61
C PRO A 459 -0.63 11.63 -1.59
N ALA A 460 -1.40 12.19 -2.53
CA ALA A 460 -0.88 12.94 -3.68
C ALA A 460 0.17 13.98 -3.30
N PHE A 461 -0.12 14.80 -2.28
CA PHE A 461 0.80 15.86 -1.89
C PHE A 461 2.14 15.37 -1.35
N PRO A 462 2.21 14.65 -0.21
CA PRO A 462 3.49 14.27 0.38
C PRO A 462 4.29 13.26 -0.45
N GLU A 463 3.64 12.36 -1.19
CA GLU A 463 4.35 11.27 -1.90
C GLU A 463 4.63 11.53 -3.38
N GLN A 464 3.85 12.40 -4.03
CA GLN A 464 3.84 12.49 -5.50
C GLN A 464 4.13 13.92 -5.98
N ILE A 465 3.33 14.90 -5.54
CA ILE A 465 3.43 16.31 -5.98
C ILE A 465 4.66 16.98 -5.36
N LEU A 466 4.87 16.85 -4.05
CA LEU A 466 6.02 17.45 -3.37
C LEU A 466 7.34 16.83 -3.86
N PRO A 467 7.51 15.49 -3.90
CA PRO A 467 8.77 14.91 -4.38
C PRO A 467 9.06 15.17 -5.86
N PHE A 468 8.03 15.35 -6.69
CA PHE A 468 8.22 15.80 -8.08
C PHE A 468 8.94 17.14 -8.19
N THR A 469 8.78 18.05 -7.22
CA THR A 469 9.48 19.33 -7.22
C THR A 469 10.96 19.23 -6.86
N TRP A 470 11.41 18.07 -6.35
CA TRP A 470 12.81 17.80 -6.04
C TRP A 470 13.59 17.20 -7.21
N LEU A 471 12.90 16.71 -8.24
CA LEU A 471 13.53 16.23 -9.48
C LEU A 471 14.21 17.39 -10.22
N SER A 472 15.48 17.21 -10.58
CA SER A 472 16.28 18.20 -11.32
C SER A 472 16.47 17.86 -12.81
N THR A 473 15.98 16.70 -13.26
CA THR A 473 16.01 16.33 -14.69
C THR A 473 15.14 17.30 -15.51
N PRO A 474 15.60 17.76 -16.68
CA PRO A 474 14.83 18.71 -17.50
C PRO A 474 13.58 18.07 -18.11
N GLU A 475 13.63 16.78 -18.43
CA GLU A 475 12.55 16.02 -19.02
C GLU A 475 11.70 15.36 -17.92
N ARG A 476 10.98 16.20 -17.16
CA ARG A 476 10.09 15.76 -16.08
C ARG A 476 8.64 16.18 -16.33
N TYR A 477 7.72 15.25 -16.10
CA TYR A 477 6.30 15.42 -16.38
C TYR A 477 5.46 15.00 -15.19
N LEU A 478 4.66 15.91 -14.62
CA LEU A 478 3.69 15.56 -13.57
C LEU A 478 2.30 15.47 -14.19
N VAL A 479 1.75 14.26 -14.23
CA VAL A 479 0.36 13.98 -14.59
C VAL A 479 -0.46 13.90 -13.31
N LEU A 480 -1.65 14.48 -13.28
CA LEU A 480 -2.59 14.40 -12.17
C LEU A 480 -3.94 13.84 -12.65
N LEU A 481 -4.34 12.71 -12.08
CA LEU A 481 -5.67 12.13 -12.18
C LEU A 481 -6.58 12.84 -11.17
N GLY A 482 -7.40 13.78 -11.63
CA GLY A 482 -8.17 14.70 -10.79
C GLY A 482 -9.20 14.05 -9.86
N GLN A 483 -9.65 12.83 -10.16
CA GLN A 483 -10.52 12.03 -9.28
C GLN A 483 -9.89 10.68 -8.90
N GLY A 484 -8.63 10.46 -9.27
CA GLY A 484 -8.01 9.14 -9.26
C GLY A 484 -7.66 8.76 -7.83
N THR A 485 -7.84 7.49 -7.50
CA THR A 485 -7.39 6.91 -6.24
C THR A 485 -6.07 6.18 -6.43
N HIS A 486 -5.56 5.55 -5.37
CA HIS A 486 -4.38 4.69 -5.45
C HIS A 486 -4.54 3.55 -6.47
N PHE A 487 -5.78 3.08 -6.64
CA PHE A 487 -6.14 1.85 -7.32
C PHE A 487 -6.66 2.06 -8.75
N SER A 488 -7.00 3.30 -9.13
CA SER A 488 -7.66 3.58 -10.42
C SER A 488 -6.88 3.15 -11.66
N VAL A 489 -5.55 3.01 -11.55
CA VAL A 489 -4.65 2.59 -12.64
C VAL A 489 -4.26 1.11 -12.60
N ILE A 490 -4.74 0.37 -11.59
CA ILE A 490 -4.48 -1.06 -11.45
C ILE A 490 -5.56 -1.82 -12.24
N GLY A 491 -5.13 -2.70 -13.14
CA GLY A 491 -5.99 -3.60 -13.91
C GLY A 491 -6.56 -4.71 -13.05
N ASP A 492 -7.74 -5.21 -13.43
CA ASP A 492 -8.41 -6.37 -12.83
C ASP A 492 -8.65 -6.27 -11.31
N VAL A 493 -8.71 -5.06 -10.75
CA VAL A 493 -9.09 -4.81 -9.35
C VAL A 493 -10.55 -5.18 -9.04
N GLU A 494 -11.39 -5.33 -10.07
CA GLU A 494 -12.77 -5.80 -9.96
C GLU A 494 -12.89 -7.35 -10.09
N ALA A 495 -11.80 -8.04 -10.48
CA ALA A 495 -11.81 -9.48 -10.66
C ALA A 495 -11.66 -10.23 -9.32
N SER A 496 -12.32 -11.38 -9.20
CA SER A 496 -12.44 -12.19 -7.97
C SER A 496 -11.14 -12.79 -7.41
N ASP A 497 -10.03 -12.64 -8.13
CA ASP A 497 -8.76 -13.32 -7.84
C ASP A 497 -7.81 -12.46 -6.98
N GLN A 498 -8.22 -11.25 -6.59
CA GLN A 498 -7.47 -10.41 -5.64
C GLN A 498 -7.58 -10.94 -4.20
N PRO A 499 -6.51 -10.84 -3.39
CA PRO A 499 -6.53 -11.22 -1.98
C PRO A 499 -7.61 -10.56 -1.13
N ILE A 500 -7.93 -9.32 -1.49
CA ILE A 500 -8.92 -8.49 -0.82
C ILE A 500 -9.78 -7.88 -1.93
N ALA A 501 -11.08 -8.17 -1.91
CA ALA A 501 -12.03 -7.50 -2.78
C ALA A 501 -12.17 -6.04 -2.33
N LEU A 502 -11.80 -5.09 -3.20
CA LEU A 502 -11.87 -3.67 -2.89
C LEU A 502 -13.25 -3.11 -3.26
N PRO A 503 -13.93 -2.36 -2.36
CA PRO A 503 -15.17 -1.69 -2.69
C PRO A 503 -14.98 -0.70 -3.87
N PRO A 504 -15.99 -0.49 -4.73
CA PRO A 504 -15.91 0.46 -5.83
C PRO A 504 -15.49 1.88 -5.42
N ASP A 505 -15.90 2.34 -4.23
CA ASP A 505 -15.52 3.65 -3.70
C ASP A 505 -14.01 3.78 -3.41
N ILE A 506 -13.33 2.67 -3.11
CA ILE A 506 -11.88 2.62 -2.91
C ILE A 506 -11.15 2.57 -4.25
N ILE A 507 -11.68 1.83 -5.23
CA ILE A 507 -11.15 1.76 -6.60
C ILE A 507 -11.24 3.13 -7.29
N GLY A 508 -12.28 3.89 -6.96
CA GLY A 508 -12.56 5.18 -7.55
C GLY A 508 -13.42 5.08 -8.81
N PRO A 509 -13.91 6.21 -9.32
CA PRO A 509 -14.80 6.22 -10.47
C PRO A 509 -14.04 5.83 -11.73
N ARG A 510 -14.71 5.14 -12.67
CA ARG A 510 -14.26 4.90 -14.07
C ARG A 510 -12.78 4.51 -14.21
N PRO A 511 -12.31 3.42 -13.55
CA PRO A 511 -10.93 2.95 -13.69
C PRO A 511 -10.57 2.63 -15.14
N ASP A 512 -11.54 2.23 -15.97
CA ASP A 512 -11.38 2.05 -17.42
C ASP A 512 -10.82 3.29 -18.14
N LEU A 513 -11.31 4.49 -17.78
CA LEU A 513 -10.83 5.75 -18.35
C LEU A 513 -9.48 6.18 -17.81
N ALA A 514 -9.19 5.90 -16.53
CA ALA A 514 -7.87 6.16 -15.94
C ALA A 514 -6.80 5.26 -16.59
N GLN A 515 -7.12 3.99 -16.82
CA GLN A 515 -6.25 3.04 -17.53
C GLN A 515 -6.04 3.43 -19.00
N GLU A 516 -7.08 3.90 -19.70
CA GLU A 516 -6.92 4.42 -21.07
C GLU A 516 -6.01 5.66 -21.11
N ALA A 517 -6.10 6.56 -20.12
CA ALA A 517 -5.17 7.67 -19.98
C ALA A 517 -3.72 7.19 -19.82
N MET A 518 -3.48 6.13 -19.02
CA MET A 518 -2.14 5.56 -18.86
C MET A 518 -1.59 4.99 -20.16
N LYS A 519 -2.41 4.29 -20.97
CA LYS A 519 -1.99 3.83 -22.30
C LYS A 519 -1.54 4.97 -23.20
N ILE A 520 -2.32 6.05 -23.26
CA ILE A 520 -2.02 7.22 -24.10
C ILE A 520 -0.71 7.87 -23.66
N LEU A 521 -0.56 8.14 -22.37
CA LEU A 521 0.57 8.89 -21.82
C LEU A 521 1.86 8.06 -21.77
N ALA A 522 1.78 6.77 -21.42
CA ALA A 522 2.93 5.87 -21.45
C ALA A 522 3.44 5.67 -22.88
N LEU A 523 2.54 5.48 -23.86
CA LEU A 523 2.93 5.38 -25.26
C LEU A 523 3.68 6.64 -25.71
N ALA A 524 3.11 7.82 -25.47
CA ALA A 524 3.74 9.08 -25.85
C ALA A 524 5.11 9.27 -25.18
N HIS A 525 5.18 9.01 -23.87
CA HIS A 525 6.39 9.14 -23.08
C HIS A 525 7.51 8.23 -23.61
N PHE A 526 7.25 6.94 -23.84
CA PHE A 526 8.28 6.00 -24.28
C PHE A 526 8.62 6.12 -25.76
N GLN A 527 7.68 6.52 -26.63
CA GLN A 527 8.01 6.85 -28.02
C GLN A 527 8.94 8.06 -28.09
N MET A 528 8.67 9.10 -27.30
CA MET A 528 9.52 10.27 -27.22
C MET A 528 10.89 9.95 -26.61
N THR A 529 10.94 9.26 -25.48
CA THR A 529 12.18 9.10 -24.70
C THR A 529 13.06 7.95 -25.17
N LEU A 530 12.49 6.78 -25.50
CA LEU A 530 13.26 5.60 -25.92
C LEU A 530 13.47 5.57 -27.44
N ASN A 531 12.43 5.93 -28.21
CA ASN A 531 12.52 5.94 -29.67
C ASN A 531 12.96 7.27 -30.26
N GLN A 532 13.04 8.33 -29.45
CA GLN A 532 13.41 9.68 -29.90
C GLN A 532 12.47 10.21 -30.98
N ASP A 533 11.20 9.78 -30.94
CA ASP A 533 10.18 10.22 -31.87
C ASP A 533 9.50 11.50 -31.37
N GLU A 534 10.09 12.63 -31.75
CA GLU A 534 9.65 13.98 -31.37
C GLU A 534 8.21 14.31 -31.80
N ARG A 535 7.61 13.53 -32.72
CA ARG A 535 6.19 13.69 -33.08
C ARG A 535 5.25 13.43 -31.90
N PHE A 536 5.70 12.70 -30.88
CA PHE A 536 4.93 12.45 -29.66
C PHE A 536 5.09 13.54 -28.59
N ARG A 537 6.03 14.47 -28.73
CA ARG A 537 6.26 15.53 -27.71
C ARG A 537 4.99 16.31 -27.37
N PRO A 538 4.13 16.72 -28.32
CA PRO A 538 2.89 17.43 -27.98
C PRO A 538 1.95 16.63 -27.07
N MET A 539 2.00 15.29 -27.12
CA MET A 539 1.13 14.42 -26.32
C MET A 539 1.51 14.34 -24.84
N VAL A 540 2.70 14.80 -24.48
CA VAL A 540 3.15 14.96 -23.08
C VAL A 540 3.13 16.43 -22.65
N GLN A 541 2.34 17.27 -23.33
CA GLN A 541 2.11 18.67 -22.96
C GLN A 541 0.68 18.90 -22.45
N ALA A 542 0.51 19.97 -21.67
CA ALA A 542 -0.75 20.29 -21.03
C ALA A 542 -1.89 20.52 -22.02
N ALA A 543 -1.61 21.08 -23.20
CA ALA A 543 -2.60 21.35 -24.23
C ALA A 543 -3.27 20.06 -24.76
N PHE A 544 -2.48 19.02 -25.03
CA PHE A 544 -3.03 17.73 -25.44
C PHE A 544 -3.84 17.07 -24.32
N VAL A 545 -3.31 17.08 -23.08
CA VAL A 545 -4.01 16.50 -21.93
C VAL A 545 -5.34 17.20 -21.67
N LYS A 546 -5.40 18.53 -21.80
CA LYS A 546 -6.64 19.31 -21.73
C LYS A 546 -7.63 18.91 -22.83
N ALA A 547 -7.15 18.62 -24.04
CA ALA A 547 -8.00 18.26 -25.17
C ALA A 547 -8.66 16.88 -24.99
N ILE A 548 -7.93 15.90 -24.44
CA ILE A 548 -8.46 14.54 -24.26
C ILE A 548 -9.32 14.36 -23.00
N ASN A 549 -9.39 15.35 -22.09
CA ASN A 549 -10.19 15.29 -20.86
C ASN A 549 -11.66 14.90 -21.04
N GLY A 550 -12.28 15.22 -22.19
CA GLY A 550 -13.67 14.82 -22.47
C GLY A 550 -13.81 13.37 -22.92
N GLU A 551 -12.73 12.77 -23.42
CA GLU A 551 -12.61 11.38 -23.84
C GLU A 551 -12.03 10.47 -22.74
N THR A 552 -11.36 11.08 -21.76
CA THR A 552 -10.65 10.39 -20.69
C THR A 552 -11.16 10.79 -19.32
N TYR A 553 -10.47 10.29 -18.30
CA TYR A 553 -10.55 10.75 -16.94
C TYR A 553 -10.26 12.27 -16.83
N PRO A 554 -10.66 12.98 -15.76
CA PRO A 554 -10.16 14.33 -15.52
C PRO A 554 -8.64 14.29 -15.31
N LEU A 555 -7.88 14.78 -16.29
CA LEU A 555 -6.43 14.80 -16.33
C LEU A 555 -5.89 16.22 -16.34
N TYR A 556 -4.74 16.39 -15.72
CA TYR A 556 -3.93 17.59 -15.77
C TYR A 556 -2.49 17.17 -15.95
N LEU A 557 -1.71 17.99 -16.67
CA LEU A 557 -0.28 17.79 -16.82
C LEU A 557 0.42 19.12 -16.59
N SER A 558 1.48 19.09 -15.78
CA SER A 558 2.39 20.22 -15.60
C SER A 558 3.83 19.80 -15.82
N THR A 559 4.55 20.61 -16.58
CA THR A 559 6.00 20.55 -16.76
C THR A 559 6.73 21.60 -15.92
N THR A 560 5.99 22.57 -15.37
CA THR A 560 6.54 23.76 -14.72
C THR A 560 6.44 23.78 -13.20
N LEU A 561 5.76 22.80 -12.57
CA LEU A 561 5.66 22.75 -11.10
C LEU A 561 7.05 22.78 -10.45
N SER A 562 7.25 23.74 -9.55
CA SER A 562 8.51 23.96 -8.83
C SER A 562 8.30 24.03 -7.32
N THR A 563 9.40 23.93 -6.56
CA THR A 563 9.39 24.04 -5.09
C THR A 563 8.90 25.44 -4.65
N GLU A 564 9.28 26.49 -5.39
CA GLU A 564 8.84 27.87 -5.12
C GLU A 564 7.34 28.04 -5.36
N ALA A 565 6.82 27.51 -6.48
CA ALA A 565 5.40 27.58 -6.80
C ALA A 565 4.56 26.85 -5.74
N LEU A 566 5.00 25.65 -5.34
CA LEU A 566 4.34 24.84 -4.31
C LEU A 566 4.42 25.53 -2.93
N GLY A 567 5.58 26.06 -2.55
CA GLY A 567 5.75 26.80 -1.31
C GLY A 567 4.87 28.05 -1.20
N SER A 568 4.56 28.70 -2.33
CA SER A 568 3.72 29.91 -2.37
C SER A 568 2.25 29.66 -2.02
N VAL A 569 1.75 28.44 -2.23
CA VAL A 569 0.35 28.09 -1.94
C VAL A 569 0.17 27.41 -0.59
N LEU A 570 1.24 26.84 -0.02
CA LEU A 570 1.20 26.10 1.25
C LEU A 570 1.44 26.98 2.49
N GLN A 571 1.69 28.28 2.31
CA GLN A 571 1.77 29.20 3.46
C GLN A 571 0.39 29.36 4.11
N PRO A 572 0.33 29.40 5.45
CA PRO A 572 -0.93 29.45 6.21
C PRO A 572 -1.75 30.73 5.98
#